data_AF-A0AAI8KFX1-F1
#
_entry.id   AF-A0AAI8KFX1-F1
#
_cell.length_a   1.000
_cell.length_b   1.000
_cell.length_c   1.000
_cell.angle_alpha   90.00
_cell.angle_beta   90.00
_cell.angle_gamma   90.00
#
_symmetry.space_group_name_H-M   'P 1'
#
loop_
_entity.id
_entity.type
_entity.pdbx_description
1 polymer ?
#
loop_
_entity_poly.entity_id
_entity_poly.type
_entity_poly.pdbx_seq_one_letter_code
_entity_poly.pdbx_strand_id
1 'polypeptide(L)'
;MARLFRRPRVRISFDIDDTLACLPEHSPTEHSKLPDCVHRWLGEPLRRGTRELMRDLRRQGYSIWIYTSSGRSPAYIRRWLLLYGIRVDGVVNSDRHQQVLAAKGVEKGPSKLPSAFDIDLHVDDSEGVGIEGDDHGFRVVVVCPKDGDWTHKVMAAAAAVQAQLAWQQPLRHRVPAQALLS
;
A
#
# COMPACT_ATOMS: atom_id res chain seq x y z
N MET A 1 -33.28 -6.96 6.93
CA MET A 1 -32.38 -6.75 5.78
C MET A 1 -31.00 -7.29 6.13
N ALA A 2 -30.57 -8.38 5.51
CA ALA A 2 -29.25 -8.95 5.76
C ALA A 2 -28.18 -7.94 5.29
N ARG A 3 -27.36 -7.46 6.23
CA ARG A 3 -26.17 -6.68 5.92
C ARG A 3 -25.23 -7.63 5.19
N LEU A 4 -25.23 -7.59 3.85
CA LEU A 4 -24.26 -8.31 3.04
C LEU A 4 -22.88 -7.93 3.57
N PHE A 5 -22.23 -8.86 4.27
CA PHE A 5 -20.86 -8.69 4.74
C PHE A 5 -19.99 -8.59 3.48
N ARG A 6 -19.79 -7.35 3.02
CA ARG A 6 -18.90 -7.04 1.92
C ARG A 6 -17.54 -7.57 2.36
N ARG A 7 -17.00 -8.56 1.63
CA ARG A 7 -15.66 -9.09 1.88
C ARG A 7 -14.71 -7.92 2.13
N PRO A 8 -13.87 -7.96 3.20
CA PRO A 8 -12.90 -6.90 3.41
C PRO A 8 -12.04 -6.80 2.14
N ARG A 9 -12.02 -5.60 1.55
CA ARG A 9 -11.21 -5.31 0.37
C ARG A 9 -9.76 -5.43 0.80
N VAL A 10 -8.99 -6.28 0.11
CA VAL A 10 -7.54 -6.38 0.34
C VAL A 10 -6.93 -4.99 0.25
N ARG A 11 -6.21 -4.58 1.30
CA ARG A 11 -5.60 -3.26 1.42
C ARG A 11 -4.14 -3.33 1.00
N ILE A 12 -3.78 -2.55 0.00
CA ILE A 12 -2.42 -2.46 -0.53
C ILE A 12 -1.90 -1.05 -0.25
N SER A 13 -0.73 -0.94 0.38
CA SER A 13 -0.05 0.35 0.52
C SER A 13 1.19 0.44 -0.33
N PHE A 14 1.52 1.66 -0.74
CA PHE A 14 2.72 1.98 -1.51
C PHE A 14 3.60 2.97 -0.74
N ASP A 15 4.91 2.73 -0.74
CA ASP A 15 5.88 3.78 -0.40
C ASP A 15 5.90 4.88 -1.49
N ILE A 16 6.60 5.98 -1.21
CA ILE A 16 6.72 7.11 -2.13
C ILE A 16 8.11 7.13 -2.77
N ASP A 17 9.16 7.27 -1.96
CA ASP A 17 10.49 7.65 -2.44
C ASP A 17 11.12 6.42 -3.12
N ASP A 18 11.61 6.58 -4.36
CA ASP A 18 12.07 5.50 -5.26
C ASP A 18 11.05 4.37 -5.56
N THR A 19 9.85 4.41 -4.98
CA THR A 19 8.74 3.50 -5.32
C THR A 19 7.72 4.14 -6.28
N LEU A 20 7.06 5.23 -5.86
CA LEU A 20 6.07 5.96 -6.67
C LEU A 20 6.63 7.26 -7.26
N ALA A 21 7.62 7.85 -6.62
CA ALA A 21 8.35 9.02 -7.09
C ALA A 21 9.82 8.63 -7.20
N CYS A 22 10.26 8.31 -8.41
CA CYS A 22 11.64 7.93 -8.67
C CYS A 22 12.41 9.12 -9.24
N LEU A 23 13.73 9.09 -9.07
CA LEU A 23 14.61 9.99 -9.81
C LEU A 23 14.46 9.78 -11.33
N PRO A 24 14.56 10.84 -12.15
CA PRO A 24 14.36 10.75 -13.61
C PRO A 24 15.27 9.73 -14.31
N GLU A 25 16.48 9.51 -13.80
CA GLU A 25 17.44 8.53 -14.28
C GLU A 25 17.06 7.07 -13.95
N HIS A 26 16.17 6.85 -12.98
CA HIS A 26 15.76 5.53 -12.55
C HIS A 26 14.50 5.04 -13.27
N SER A 27 13.54 5.93 -13.51
CA SER A 27 12.30 5.59 -14.20
C SER A 27 11.74 6.79 -14.95
N PRO A 28 11.13 6.57 -16.14
CA PRO A 28 10.38 7.62 -16.80
C PRO A 28 9.20 8.10 -15.93
N THR A 29 8.84 9.36 -16.11
CA THR A 29 7.69 9.99 -15.46
C THR A 29 6.38 9.60 -16.16
N GLU A 30 5.34 9.49 -15.35
CA GLU A 30 3.95 9.28 -15.73
C GLU A 30 3.39 10.50 -16.46
N HIS A 31 2.57 10.23 -17.47
CA HIS A 31 1.94 11.31 -18.21
C HIS A 31 0.84 11.98 -17.37
N SER A 32 0.86 13.31 -17.33
CA SER A 32 -0.22 14.10 -16.76
C SER A 32 -1.08 14.78 -17.82
N LYS A 33 -2.37 14.95 -17.50
CA LYS A 33 -3.28 15.78 -18.30
C LYS A 33 -3.19 17.26 -17.96
N LEU A 34 -2.51 17.62 -16.86
CA LEU A 34 -2.30 18.99 -16.43
C LEU A 34 -0.96 19.50 -16.94
N PRO A 35 -0.80 20.81 -17.15
CA PRO A 35 0.48 21.40 -17.55
C PRO A 35 1.60 21.09 -16.55
N ASP A 36 2.82 20.89 -17.04
CA ASP A 36 3.98 20.51 -16.20
C ASP A 36 4.31 21.54 -15.11
N CYS A 37 4.00 22.82 -15.32
CA CYS A 37 4.19 23.85 -14.30
C CYS A 37 3.30 23.62 -13.07
N VAL A 38 2.07 23.09 -13.26
CA VAL A 38 1.14 22.77 -12.18
C VAL A 38 1.69 21.60 -11.36
N HIS A 39 2.23 20.58 -12.04
CA HIS A 39 2.84 19.44 -11.36
C HIS A 39 4.07 19.84 -10.56
N ARG A 40 4.99 20.60 -11.16
CA ARG A 40 6.21 21.07 -10.49
C ARG A 40 5.94 21.95 -9.27
N TRP A 41 4.82 22.68 -9.24
CA TRP A 41 4.47 23.54 -8.12
C TRP A 41 3.66 22.83 -7.03
N LEU A 42 2.82 21.85 -7.40
CA LEU A 42 1.85 21.24 -6.49
C LEU A 42 2.18 19.82 -6.05
N GLY A 43 3.20 19.19 -6.64
CA GLY A 43 3.66 17.87 -6.27
C GLY A 43 4.92 17.42 -7.00
N GLU A 44 5.09 16.11 -7.09
CA GLU A 44 6.32 15.49 -7.58
C GLU A 44 6.05 14.68 -8.88
N PRO A 45 7.08 14.42 -9.70
CA PRO A 45 6.99 13.47 -10.80
C PRO A 45 6.57 12.09 -10.28
N LEU A 46 5.52 11.52 -10.89
CA LEU A 46 5.05 10.18 -10.55
C LEU A 46 5.70 9.15 -11.50
N ARG A 47 6.05 7.98 -11.00
CA ARG A 47 6.63 6.88 -11.78
C ARG A 47 5.65 6.41 -12.85
N ARG A 48 6.14 6.17 -14.06
CA ARG A 48 5.33 5.64 -15.16
C ARG A 48 4.67 4.30 -14.79
N GLY A 49 3.41 4.16 -15.18
CA GLY A 49 2.61 2.96 -14.96
C GLY A 49 1.78 3.04 -13.68
N THR A 50 2.04 3.99 -12.78
CA THR A 50 1.26 4.15 -11.55
C THR A 50 -0.22 4.40 -11.84
N ARG A 51 -0.57 5.23 -12.83
CA ARG A 51 -2.00 5.52 -13.11
C ARG A 51 -2.77 4.28 -13.55
N GLU A 52 -2.16 3.50 -14.43
CA GLU A 52 -2.73 2.25 -14.94
C GLU A 52 -2.84 1.21 -13.83
N LEU A 53 -1.76 0.99 -13.09
CA LEU A 53 -1.73 0.09 -11.93
C LEU A 53 -2.84 0.42 -10.93
N MET A 54 -2.94 1.69 -10.51
CA MET A 54 -3.93 2.11 -9.52
C MET A 54 -5.37 1.93 -10.04
N ARG A 55 -5.61 2.21 -11.32
CA ARG A 55 -6.90 1.99 -11.97
C ARG A 55 -7.27 0.51 -11.98
N ASP A 56 -6.34 -0.36 -12.33
CA ASP A 56 -6.60 -1.79 -12.46
C ASP A 56 -6.74 -2.48 -11.10
N LEU A 57 -5.96 -2.06 -10.10
CA LEU A 57 -6.20 -2.44 -8.70
C LEU A 57 -7.60 -2.00 -8.22
N ARG A 58 -8.02 -0.78 -8.52
CA ARG A 58 -9.39 -0.33 -8.17
C ARG A 58 -10.46 -1.17 -8.84
N ARG A 59 -10.30 -1.51 -10.12
CA ARG A 59 -11.23 -2.36 -10.88
C ARG A 59 -11.37 -3.76 -10.29
N GLN A 60 -10.28 -4.32 -9.77
CA GLN A 60 -10.28 -5.62 -9.09
C GLN A 60 -10.78 -5.55 -7.64
N GLY A 61 -11.14 -4.37 -7.15
CA GLY A 61 -11.76 -4.20 -5.84
C GLY A 61 -10.78 -4.00 -4.68
N TYR A 62 -9.49 -3.78 -4.93
CA TYR A 62 -8.52 -3.45 -3.88
C TYR A 62 -8.77 -2.08 -3.23
N SER A 63 -8.35 -1.93 -1.97
CA SER A 63 -8.23 -0.66 -1.27
C SER A 63 -6.79 -0.16 -1.39
N ILE A 64 -6.61 1.11 -1.75
CA ILE A 64 -5.30 1.68 -2.09
C ILE A 64 -4.89 2.66 -1.02
N TRP A 65 -3.72 2.45 -0.44
CA TRP A 65 -3.16 3.25 0.64
C TRP A 65 -1.78 3.77 0.25
N ILE A 66 -1.34 4.83 0.92
CA ILE A 66 0.07 5.24 0.93
C ILE A 66 0.63 4.96 2.30
N TYR A 67 1.83 4.40 2.36
CA TYR A 67 2.59 4.26 3.59
C TYR A 67 4.02 4.68 3.31
N THR A 68 4.36 5.89 3.73
CA THR A 68 5.69 6.49 3.57
C THR A 68 6.32 6.80 4.93
N SER A 69 7.65 6.70 4.99
CA SER A 69 8.44 7.18 6.14
C SER A 69 8.75 8.67 6.05
N SER A 70 8.32 9.37 5.00
CA SER A 70 8.50 10.81 4.85
C SER A 70 7.54 11.64 5.72
N GLY A 71 7.96 12.87 6.04
CA GLY A 71 7.15 13.86 6.74
C GLY A 71 6.09 14.55 5.86
N ARG A 72 5.85 14.06 4.64
CA ARG A 72 4.80 14.61 3.75
C ARG A 72 3.44 14.48 4.43
N SER A 73 2.67 15.57 4.47
CA SER A 73 1.36 15.54 5.13
C SER A 73 0.37 14.68 4.34
N PRO A 74 -0.61 14.02 5.01
CA PRO A 74 -1.66 13.27 4.33
C PRO A 74 -2.45 14.09 3.31
N ALA A 75 -2.67 15.38 3.60
CA ALA A 75 -3.36 16.30 2.69
C ALA A 75 -2.54 16.56 1.42
N TYR A 76 -1.22 16.77 1.56
CA TYR A 76 -0.31 16.92 0.43
C TYR A 76 -0.32 15.68 -0.46
N ILE A 77 -0.13 14.49 0.11
CA ILE A 77 -0.09 13.22 -0.63
C ILE A 77 -1.39 12.99 -1.41
N ARG A 78 -2.55 13.22 -0.75
CA ARG A 78 -3.86 13.08 -1.39
C ARG A 78 -4.04 14.06 -2.55
N ARG A 79 -3.66 15.33 -2.37
CA ARG A 79 -3.74 16.34 -3.42
C ARG A 79 -2.83 15.99 -4.59
N TRP A 80 -1.58 15.64 -4.32
CA TRP A 80 -0.60 15.26 -5.33
C TRP A 80 -1.09 14.10 -6.21
N LEU A 81 -1.53 13.00 -5.61
CA LEU A 81 -2.05 11.84 -6.35
C LEU A 81 -3.33 12.17 -7.11
N LEU A 82 -4.18 13.06 -6.58
CA LEU A 82 -5.39 13.52 -7.24
C LEU A 82 -5.09 14.27 -8.55
N LEU A 83 -3.98 14.98 -8.66
CA LEU A 83 -3.55 15.65 -9.91
C LEU A 83 -3.31 14.62 -11.04
N TYR A 84 -2.92 13.40 -10.69
CA TYR A 84 -2.81 12.27 -11.62
C TYR A 84 -4.11 11.46 -11.77
N GLY A 85 -5.20 11.89 -11.12
CA GLY A 85 -6.49 11.20 -11.12
C GLY A 85 -6.56 9.99 -10.20
N ILE A 86 -5.63 9.85 -9.25
CA ILE A 86 -5.54 8.72 -8.32
C ILE A 86 -6.15 9.13 -6.98
N ARG A 87 -7.08 8.31 -6.48
CA ARG A 87 -7.66 8.46 -5.14
C ARG A 87 -7.17 7.34 -4.23
N VAL A 88 -6.74 7.69 -3.03
CA VAL A 88 -6.29 6.75 -1.99
C VAL A 88 -7.27 6.74 -0.83
N ASP A 89 -7.48 5.56 -0.24
CA ASP A 89 -8.38 5.34 0.89
C ASP A 89 -7.73 5.77 2.20
N GLY A 90 -6.42 5.56 2.34
CA GLY A 90 -5.67 5.91 3.53
C GLY A 90 -4.25 6.37 3.25
N VAL A 91 -3.68 7.09 4.20
CA VAL A 91 -2.28 7.52 4.20
C VAL A 91 -1.72 7.28 5.60
N VAL A 92 -0.55 6.66 5.66
CA VAL A 92 0.31 6.54 6.83
C VAL A 92 1.61 7.25 6.50
N ASN A 93 1.86 8.38 7.16
CA ASN A 93 3.15 9.06 7.10
C ASN A 93 3.95 8.75 8.39
N SER A 94 5.15 9.31 8.52
CA SER A 94 6.00 9.16 9.71
C SER A 94 5.24 9.45 11.02
N ASP A 95 4.50 10.55 11.08
CA ASP A 95 3.84 11.00 12.32
C ASP A 95 2.77 10.00 12.76
N ARG A 96 1.91 9.58 11.82
CA ARG A 96 0.87 8.59 12.10
C ARG A 96 1.46 7.23 12.48
N HIS A 97 2.56 6.85 11.85
CA HIS A 97 3.27 5.61 12.20
C HIS A 97 3.78 5.65 13.64
N GLN A 98 4.52 6.71 14.01
CA GLN A 98 5.05 6.88 15.35
C GLN A 98 3.94 6.94 16.40
N GLN A 99 2.86 7.68 16.12
CA GLN A 99 1.70 7.76 17.02
C GLN A 99 1.09 6.37 17.29
N VAL A 100 0.92 5.54 16.27
CA VAL A 100 0.32 4.20 16.41
C VAL A 100 1.25 3.23 17.11
N LEU A 101 2.56 3.28 16.84
CA LEU A 101 3.56 2.46 17.54
C LEU A 101 3.63 2.82 19.03
N ALA A 102 3.71 4.12 19.34
CA ALA A 102 3.73 4.60 20.72
C ALA A 102 2.47 4.18 21.48
N ALA A 103 1.29 4.31 20.87
CA ALA A 103 0.03 3.85 21.46
C ALA A 103 -0.03 2.33 21.68
N LYS A 104 0.77 1.55 20.96
CA LYS A 104 0.92 0.09 21.11
C LYS A 104 2.09 -0.31 22.01
N GLY A 105 2.81 0.66 22.60
CA GLY A 105 3.96 0.41 23.47
C GLY A 105 5.19 -0.15 22.73
N VAL A 106 5.33 0.13 21.43
CA VAL A 106 6.46 -0.34 20.62
C VAL A 106 7.52 0.75 20.56
N GLU A 107 8.59 0.62 21.34
CA GLU A 107 9.68 1.61 21.41
C GLU A 107 10.74 1.44 20.30
N LYS A 108 10.94 0.21 19.80
CA LYS A 108 11.88 -0.13 18.73
C LYS A 108 11.18 -0.98 17.66
N GLY A 109 10.24 -0.36 16.95
CA GLY A 109 9.50 -1.00 15.87
C GLY A 109 10.30 -1.04 14.56
N PRO A 110 9.88 -1.89 13.61
CA PRO A 110 10.41 -1.85 12.25
C PRO A 110 10.15 -0.49 11.60
N SER A 111 10.91 -0.16 10.56
CA SER A 111 10.74 1.09 9.81
C SER A 111 9.32 1.26 9.25
N LYS A 112 8.66 0.13 8.93
CA LYS A 112 7.24 0.07 8.60
C LYS A 112 6.56 -1.12 9.25
N LEU A 113 5.29 -0.95 9.65
CA LEU A 113 4.46 -2.01 10.22
C LEU A 113 3.05 -2.01 9.61
N PRO A 114 2.87 -2.43 8.34
CA PRO A 114 1.60 -2.39 7.63
C PRO A 114 0.45 -3.10 8.37
N SER A 115 0.77 -4.19 9.07
CA SER A 115 -0.18 -4.96 9.89
C SER A 115 -0.83 -4.14 11.01
N ALA A 116 -0.17 -3.09 11.52
CA ALA A 116 -0.75 -2.19 12.51
C ALA A 116 -1.90 -1.32 11.97
N PHE A 117 -2.11 -1.30 10.65
CA PHE A 117 -3.12 -0.52 9.94
C PHE A 117 -4.09 -1.39 9.12
N ASP A 118 -4.11 -2.70 9.39
CA ASP A 118 -4.75 -3.76 8.60
C ASP A 118 -4.43 -3.69 7.11
N ILE A 119 -3.18 -3.34 6.77
CA ILE A 119 -2.69 -3.38 5.40
C ILE A 119 -2.20 -4.80 5.10
N ASP A 120 -2.70 -5.38 4.02
CA ASP A 120 -2.48 -6.79 3.68
C ASP A 120 -1.22 -7.02 2.83
N LEU A 121 -0.80 -6.01 2.08
CA LEU A 121 0.39 -6.02 1.22
C LEU A 121 1.00 -4.61 1.16
N HIS A 122 2.31 -4.53 1.30
CA HIS A 122 3.06 -3.28 1.11
C HIS A 122 3.96 -3.38 -0.14
N VAL A 123 4.01 -2.31 -0.93
CA VAL A 123 4.90 -2.14 -2.08
C VAL A 123 5.97 -1.13 -1.69
N ASP A 124 7.23 -1.53 -1.82
CA ASP A 124 8.41 -0.75 -1.40
C ASP A 124 9.59 -1.08 -2.31
N ASP A 125 10.59 -0.21 -2.45
CA ASP A 125 11.81 -0.50 -3.21
C ASP A 125 12.94 -1.05 -2.34
N SER A 126 12.85 -0.88 -1.02
CA SER A 126 13.86 -1.28 -0.06
C SER A 126 13.84 -2.77 0.23
N GLU A 127 14.96 -3.44 -0.02
CA GLU A 127 15.19 -4.81 0.45
C GLU A 127 15.14 -4.90 1.98
N GLY A 128 15.58 -3.86 2.69
CA GLY A 128 15.53 -3.80 4.15
C GLY A 128 14.10 -3.88 4.69
N VAL A 129 13.15 -3.20 4.04
CA VAL A 129 11.72 -3.31 4.38
C VAL A 129 11.19 -4.72 4.10
N GLY A 130 11.70 -5.38 3.05
CA GLY A 130 11.42 -6.79 2.78
C GLY A 130 11.86 -7.72 3.91
N ILE A 131 13.09 -7.54 4.39
CA ILE A 131 13.66 -8.30 5.53
C ILE A 131 12.84 -8.04 6.81
N GLU A 132 12.52 -6.78 7.11
CA GLU A 132 11.64 -6.44 8.23
C GLU A 132 10.25 -7.11 8.09
N GLY A 133 9.75 -7.23 6.86
CA GLY A 133 8.50 -7.93 6.55
C GLY A 133 8.54 -9.40 6.96
N ASP A 134 9.63 -10.09 6.64
CA ASP A 134 9.85 -11.48 7.05
C ASP A 134 10.00 -11.60 8.57
N ASP A 135 10.77 -10.71 9.20
CA ASP A 135 11.03 -10.71 10.65
C ASP A 135 9.77 -10.39 11.48
N HIS A 136 8.91 -9.49 10.99
CA HIS A 136 7.73 -9.00 11.72
C HIS A 136 6.38 -9.51 11.17
N GLY A 137 6.41 -10.42 10.19
CA GLY A 137 5.24 -11.14 9.69
C GLY A 137 4.28 -10.30 8.85
N PHE A 138 4.78 -9.35 8.05
CA PHE A 138 3.98 -8.60 7.08
C PHE A 138 4.49 -8.79 5.65
N ARG A 139 3.57 -8.74 4.69
CA ARG A 139 3.90 -9.02 3.29
C ARG A 139 4.39 -7.77 2.58
N VAL A 140 5.55 -7.91 1.92
CA VAL A 140 6.15 -6.86 1.08
C VAL A 140 6.36 -7.41 -0.33
N VAL A 141 6.04 -6.61 -1.34
CA VAL A 141 6.55 -6.81 -2.69
C VAL A 141 7.60 -5.74 -2.96
N VAL A 142 8.86 -6.16 -2.94
CA VAL A 142 9.98 -5.27 -3.24
C VAL A 142 10.06 -5.00 -4.74
N VAL A 143 10.08 -3.73 -5.18
CA VAL A 143 10.14 -3.33 -6.59
C VAL A 143 11.40 -2.52 -6.89
N CYS A 144 12.14 -2.89 -7.93
CA CYS A 144 13.29 -2.07 -8.34
C CYS A 144 12.78 -0.83 -9.10
N PRO A 145 13.29 0.40 -8.85
CA PRO A 145 12.88 1.59 -9.58
C PRO A 145 13.18 1.51 -11.08
N LYS A 146 14.21 0.74 -11.47
CA LYS A 146 14.63 0.52 -12.87
C LYS A 146 13.87 -0.61 -13.58
N ASP A 147 13.04 -1.34 -12.85
CA ASP A 147 12.22 -2.42 -13.42
C ASP A 147 11.03 -1.84 -14.19
N GLY A 148 10.97 -2.09 -15.50
CA GLY A 148 9.86 -1.68 -16.36
C GLY A 148 8.57 -2.48 -16.11
N ASP A 149 8.69 -3.69 -15.57
CA ASP A 149 7.58 -4.62 -15.31
C ASP A 149 7.10 -4.59 -13.85
N TRP A 150 7.52 -3.60 -13.08
CA TRP A 150 7.16 -3.47 -11.66
C TRP A 150 5.65 -3.50 -11.41
N THR A 151 4.85 -2.94 -12.32
CA THR A 151 3.37 -2.95 -12.22
C THR A 151 2.81 -4.37 -12.29
N HIS A 152 3.33 -5.22 -13.17
CA HIS A 152 2.96 -6.62 -13.27
C HIS A 152 3.33 -7.37 -11.99
N LYS A 153 4.51 -7.10 -11.42
CA LYS A 153 4.95 -7.68 -10.14
C LYS A 153 3.99 -7.33 -9.00
N VAL A 154 3.57 -6.07 -8.90
CA VAL A 154 2.59 -5.64 -7.88
C VAL A 154 1.24 -6.33 -8.10
N MET A 155 0.74 -6.38 -9.34
CA MET A 155 -0.54 -7.03 -9.65
C MET A 155 -0.52 -8.53 -9.30
N ALA A 156 0.55 -9.23 -9.63
CA ALA A 156 0.72 -10.65 -9.30
C ALA A 156 0.74 -10.88 -7.78
N ALA A 157 1.50 -10.05 -7.04
CA ALA A 157 1.55 -10.11 -5.59
C ALA A 157 0.17 -9.84 -4.94
N ALA A 158 -0.54 -8.81 -5.43
CA ALA A 158 -1.89 -8.49 -4.97
C ALA A 158 -2.88 -9.65 -5.19
N ALA A 159 -2.81 -10.30 -6.36
CA ALA A 159 -3.65 -11.45 -6.68
C ALA A 159 -3.33 -12.66 -5.78
N ALA A 160 -2.04 -12.93 -5.53
CA ALA A 160 -1.62 -14.00 -4.63
C ALA A 160 -2.12 -13.78 -3.20
N VAL A 161 -2.01 -12.56 -2.66
CA VAL A 161 -2.54 -12.21 -1.33
C VAL A 161 -4.04 -12.36 -1.27
N GLN A 162 -4.76 -11.88 -2.29
CA GLN A 162 -6.21 -12.04 -2.37
C GLN A 162 -6.62 -13.52 -2.38
N ALA A 163 -5.94 -14.36 -3.15
CA ALA A 163 -6.19 -15.80 -3.17
C ALA A 163 -5.96 -16.39 -1.77
N GLN A 164 -4.79 -16.16 -1.16
CA GLN A 164 -4.45 -16.67 0.18
C GLN A 164 -5.50 -16.30 1.23
N LEU A 165 -5.94 -15.04 1.27
CA LEU A 165 -6.96 -14.58 2.21
C LEU A 165 -8.35 -15.18 1.92
N ALA A 166 -8.67 -15.44 0.65
CA ALA A 166 -9.91 -16.12 0.28
C ALA A 166 -9.90 -17.60 0.73
N TRP A 167 -8.75 -18.29 0.66
CA TRP A 167 -8.58 -19.66 1.16
C TRP A 167 -8.72 -19.77 2.68
N GLN A 168 -8.32 -18.74 3.43
CA GLN A 168 -8.39 -18.73 4.90
C GLN A 168 -9.83 -18.50 5.44
N GLN A 169 -10.73 -17.90 4.65
CA GLN A 169 -12.12 -17.65 5.06
C GLN A 169 -12.95 -18.92 5.37
N PRO A 170 -12.94 -19.99 4.55
CA PRO A 170 -13.67 -21.22 4.87
C PRO A 170 -13.13 -21.97 6.11
N LEU A 171 -11.88 -21.75 6.51
CA LEU A 171 -11.29 -22.37 7.71
C LEU A 171 -11.72 -21.69 9.02
N ARG A 172 -11.99 -20.37 9.00
CA ARG A 172 -12.50 -19.63 10.17
C ARG A 172 -13.95 -19.96 10.54
N HIS A 173 -14.74 -20.46 9.59
CA HIS A 173 -16.13 -20.87 9.84
C HIS A 173 -16.28 -22.31 10.36
N ARG A 174 -15.17 -23.01 10.61
CA ARG A 174 -15.16 -24.42 11.03
C ARG A 174 -14.66 -24.66 12.46
N VAL A 175 -14.56 -23.62 13.31
CA VAL A 175 -14.40 -23.81 14.76
C VAL A 175 -15.78 -24.20 15.32
N PRO A 176 -15.99 -25.42 15.83
CA PRO A 176 -17.27 -25.80 16.41
C PRO A 176 -17.49 -25.00 17.70
N ALA A 177 -18.68 -24.43 17.85
CA ALA A 177 -19.18 -23.89 19.10
C ALA A 177 -19.52 -25.04 20.07
N GLN A 178 -18.51 -25.78 20.51
CA GLN A 178 -18.60 -26.77 21.60
C GLN A 178 -17.31 -26.71 22.43
N ALA A 179 -17.15 -25.62 23.17
CA ALA A 179 -16.37 -25.60 24.38
C ALA A 179 -16.93 -24.47 25.25
N LEU A 180 -17.16 -24.75 26.53
CA LEU A 180 -17.77 -23.90 27.58
C LEU A 180 -19.27 -24.12 27.84
N LEU A 181 -19.67 -25.37 28.03
CA LEU A 181 -20.60 -25.76 29.11
C LEU A 181 -20.20 -27.17 29.60
N SER A 182 -19.33 -27.21 30.60
CA SER A 182 -19.14 -28.31 31.55
C SER A 182 -18.24 -27.82 32.67
#